data_AF-A0A7L1YF86-F1
#
_entry.id   AF-A0A7L1YF86-F1
#
_cell.length_a   1.000
_cell.length_b   1.000
_cell.length_c   1.000
_cell.angle_alpha   90.00
_cell.angle_beta   90.00
_cell.angle_gamma   90.00
#
_symmetry.space_group_name_H-M   'P 1'
#
loop_
_entity.id
_entity.type
_entity.pdbx_description
1 polymer ?
#
loop_
_entity_poly.entity_id
_entity_poly.type
_entity_poly.pdbx_seq_one_letter_code
_entity_poly.pdbx_strand_id
1 'polypeptide(L)'
;IPYVGTILGGLAPGELIVIHGTVPDDADRFQVDLQCGSSIKPRADVAFHFNPRFKRSGCIVCNTLEKERWGREEITYKMPFEKGKPFEIVIMILRDKFQVTVNKKHLLLYNHRINLEKIDTLGIYGKVKIKTIDFVCNSLQGSQPSSLGVTKINTENVRTFAVPYVGKLDTALRPGCTIAIKGEVNKNPKSFTIDLRPSDSKDIALHLNPRVKKKVFVRNSYLHDSWGEEEKEVANFPFSPGMYFELIIFCDAYEFKVAINGVHTLEYKHRFKQLEKINIVEVMGDVHLLDVKSW
;
A
#
# COMPACT_ATOMS: atom_id res chain seq x y z
N ILE A 1 10.20 -5.27 -10.17
CA ILE A 1 9.82 -3.84 -10.10
C ILE A 1 9.41 -3.42 -11.51
N PRO A 2 8.17 -2.95 -11.71
CA PRO A 2 7.52 -1.92 -10.92
C PRO A 2 6.97 -2.39 -9.56
N TYR A 3 6.95 -1.47 -8.59
CA TYR A 3 6.19 -1.53 -7.34
C TYR A 3 5.42 -0.22 -7.23
N VAL A 4 4.14 -0.31 -6.84
CA VAL A 4 3.30 0.86 -6.53
C VAL A 4 2.53 0.48 -5.29
N GLY A 5 2.69 1.23 -4.21
CA GLY A 5 2.04 0.94 -2.94
C GLY A 5 1.62 2.20 -2.20
N THR A 6 0.46 2.13 -1.56
CA THR A 6 -0.08 3.24 -0.75
C THR A 6 0.73 3.43 0.52
N ILE A 7 0.99 4.70 0.85
CA ILE A 7 1.56 5.19 2.11
C ILE A 7 0.39 5.48 3.05
N LEU A 8 0.18 4.58 4.00
CA LEU A 8 -0.95 4.65 4.93
C LEU A 8 -0.77 5.81 5.92
N GLY A 9 -1.78 6.67 6.04
CA GLY A 9 -1.73 7.86 6.90
C GLY A 9 -1.08 9.09 6.24
N GLY A 10 -0.63 8.98 4.99
CA GLY A 10 0.12 10.02 4.31
C GLY A 10 1.55 10.12 4.85
N LEU A 11 2.21 11.26 4.60
CA LEU A 11 3.54 11.55 5.11
C LEU A 11 3.48 12.69 6.12
N ALA A 12 4.13 12.52 7.26
CA ALA A 12 4.27 13.55 8.29
C ALA A 12 5.73 13.97 8.52
N PRO A 13 6.00 15.23 8.88
CA PRO A 13 7.35 15.66 9.25
C PRO A 13 7.91 14.84 10.43
N GLY A 14 9.16 14.38 10.28
CA GLY A 14 9.86 13.55 11.25
C GLY A 14 9.85 12.05 10.93
N GLU A 15 9.03 11.63 9.96
CA GLU A 15 8.97 10.26 9.47
C GLU A 15 10.11 9.94 8.50
N LEU A 16 10.42 8.65 8.39
CA LEU A 16 11.43 8.11 7.47
C LEU A 16 10.81 7.07 6.56
N ILE A 17 11.22 7.09 5.29
CA ILE A 17 11.08 5.97 4.37
C ILE A 17 12.47 5.37 4.19
N VAL A 18 12.65 4.11 4.59
CA VAL A 18 13.91 3.38 4.45
C VAL A 18 13.75 2.32 3.39
N ILE A 19 14.62 2.32 2.38
CA ILE A 19 14.56 1.40 1.25
C ILE A 19 15.89 0.67 1.14
N HIS A 20 15.87 -0.64 1.35
CA HIS A 20 17.00 -1.50 1.11
C HIS A 20 16.85 -2.18 -0.25
N GLY A 21 17.93 -2.23 -1.02
CA GLY A 21 17.90 -2.87 -2.34
C GLY A 21 19.27 -3.18 -2.88
N THR A 22 19.30 -3.65 -4.13
CA THR A 22 20.51 -3.92 -4.90
C THR A 22 20.33 -3.39 -6.32
N VAL A 23 21.36 -2.75 -6.86
CA VAL A 23 21.38 -2.33 -8.26
C VAL A 23 21.87 -3.51 -9.12
N PRO A 24 21.10 -3.98 -10.12
CA PRO A 24 21.59 -4.98 -11.07
C PRO A 24 22.81 -4.50 -11.88
N ASP A 25 23.67 -5.42 -12.32
CA ASP A 25 24.88 -5.08 -13.09
C ASP A 25 24.56 -4.40 -14.44
N ASP A 26 23.44 -4.79 -15.04
CA ASP A 26 22.95 -4.26 -16.31
C ASP A 26 22.06 -3.01 -16.15
N ALA A 27 21.99 -2.43 -14.94
CA ALA A 27 21.16 -1.26 -14.66
C ALA A 27 21.61 -0.04 -15.47
N ASP A 28 20.65 0.64 -16.12
CA ASP A 28 20.85 1.93 -16.77
C ASP A 28 20.25 3.06 -15.91
N ARG A 29 19.10 2.82 -15.28
CA ARG A 29 18.47 3.69 -14.28
C ARG A 29 17.45 2.94 -13.43
N PHE A 30 17.14 3.50 -12.27
CA PHE A 30 15.92 3.21 -11.53
C PHE A 30 15.36 4.50 -10.94
N GLN A 31 14.13 4.48 -10.44
CA GLN A 31 13.55 5.64 -9.76
C GLN A 31 12.69 5.22 -8.57
N VAL A 32 12.62 6.13 -7.60
CA VAL A 32 11.70 6.13 -6.47
C VAL A 32 10.87 7.40 -6.57
N ASP A 33 9.56 7.25 -6.69
CA ASP A 33 8.60 8.32 -6.92
C ASP A 33 7.64 8.40 -5.73
N LEU A 34 7.56 9.55 -5.06
CA LEU A 34 6.49 9.88 -4.12
C LEU A 34 5.37 10.59 -4.90
N GLN A 35 4.20 9.97 -4.95
CA GLN A 35 3.13 10.29 -5.88
C GLN A 35 1.85 10.70 -5.15
N CYS A 36 1.01 11.48 -5.84
CA CYS A 36 -0.35 11.82 -5.44
C CYS A 36 -1.33 10.90 -6.19
N GLY A 37 -1.62 9.75 -5.60
CA GLY A 37 -2.34 8.65 -6.19
C GLY A 37 -1.50 7.78 -7.12
N SER A 38 -2.16 6.78 -7.72
CA SER A 38 -1.55 5.77 -8.60
C SER A 38 -2.11 5.79 -10.04
N SER A 39 -2.86 6.83 -10.41
CA SER A 39 -3.46 6.96 -11.75
C SER A 39 -2.40 6.88 -12.86
N ILE A 40 -2.70 6.11 -13.91
CA ILE A 40 -1.83 6.00 -15.10
C ILE A 40 -2.29 6.88 -16.26
N LYS A 41 -3.53 7.37 -16.23
CA LYS A 41 -4.10 8.25 -17.26
C LYS A 41 -5.24 9.11 -16.70
N PRO A 42 -5.02 10.42 -16.47
CA PRO A 42 -3.73 11.09 -16.55
C PRO A 42 -2.76 10.49 -15.54
N ARG A 43 -1.47 10.49 -15.86
CA ARG A 43 -0.43 10.03 -14.93
C ARG A 43 -0.49 10.87 -13.65
N ALA A 44 -0.48 10.18 -12.51
CA ALA A 44 -0.45 10.78 -11.19
C ALA A 44 0.71 11.77 -11.05
N ASP A 45 0.44 12.85 -10.33
CA ASP A 45 1.46 13.84 -10.00
C ASP A 45 2.56 13.18 -9.15
N VAL A 46 3.81 13.54 -9.42
CA VAL A 46 4.98 13.01 -8.71
C VAL A 46 5.58 14.15 -7.91
N ALA A 47 5.30 14.19 -6.61
CA ALA A 47 5.80 15.23 -5.71
C ALA A 47 7.32 15.19 -5.59
N PHE A 48 7.90 14.00 -5.50
CA PHE A 48 9.35 13.79 -5.48
C PHE A 48 9.74 12.60 -6.35
N HIS A 49 10.38 12.89 -7.48
CA HIS A 49 11.01 11.92 -8.36
C HIS A 49 12.49 11.81 -8.01
N PHE A 50 12.96 10.68 -7.51
CA PHE A 50 14.37 10.40 -7.22
C PHE A 50 14.90 9.37 -8.22
N ASN A 51 15.73 9.79 -9.18
CA ASN A 51 16.12 8.95 -10.31
C ASN A 51 17.64 8.82 -10.51
N PRO A 52 18.28 7.83 -9.87
CA PRO A 52 19.64 7.44 -10.19
C PRO A 52 19.79 6.90 -11.62
N ARG A 53 20.77 7.45 -12.35
CA ARG A 53 21.12 7.11 -13.73
C ARG A 53 22.60 6.71 -13.77
N PHE A 54 22.90 5.58 -14.40
CA PHE A 54 24.24 4.95 -14.41
C PHE A 54 24.99 5.14 -15.74
N LYS A 55 24.51 6.01 -16.63
CA LYS A 55 25.19 6.31 -17.90
C LYS A 55 26.32 7.34 -17.69
N ARG A 56 27.43 7.18 -18.43
CA ARG A 56 28.63 8.03 -18.35
C ARG A 56 29.17 8.11 -16.92
N SER A 57 29.35 9.31 -16.36
CA SER A 57 29.84 9.54 -15.00
C SER A 57 28.79 9.25 -13.92
N GLY A 58 27.55 8.91 -14.30
CA GLY A 58 26.43 8.74 -13.38
C GLY A 58 25.91 10.07 -12.82
N CYS A 59 24.62 10.09 -12.49
CA CYS A 59 24.00 11.19 -11.77
C CYS A 59 22.68 10.75 -11.12
N ILE A 60 22.17 11.58 -10.24
CA ILE A 60 20.82 11.44 -9.68
C ILE A 60 20.04 12.66 -10.09
N VAL A 61 18.92 12.44 -10.76
CA VAL A 61 18.00 13.49 -11.17
C VAL A 61 16.83 13.52 -10.20
N CYS A 62 16.58 14.69 -9.61
CA CYS A 62 15.41 14.97 -8.81
C CYS A 62 14.46 15.93 -9.54
N ASN A 63 13.16 15.66 -9.52
CA ASN A 63 12.17 16.56 -10.12
C ASN A 63 10.76 16.35 -9.53
N THR A 64 9.81 17.17 -9.98
CA THR A 64 8.38 17.08 -9.68
C THR A 64 7.62 17.03 -11.00
N LEU A 65 6.61 16.17 -11.07
CA LEU A 65 5.65 16.10 -12.18
C LEU A 65 4.30 16.63 -11.69
N GLU A 66 3.78 17.67 -12.34
CA GLU A 66 2.42 18.17 -12.11
C GLU A 66 1.66 18.23 -13.43
N LYS A 67 0.47 17.65 -13.48
CA LYS A 67 -0.40 17.60 -14.67
C LYS A 67 0.36 17.07 -15.89
N GLU A 68 1.08 15.96 -15.69
CA GLU A 68 1.91 15.29 -16.69
C GLU A 68 3.06 16.13 -17.27
N ARG A 69 3.44 17.24 -16.61
CA ARG A 69 4.58 18.09 -17.01
C ARG A 69 5.66 18.10 -15.95
N TRP A 70 6.90 17.83 -16.38
CA TRP A 70 8.06 17.89 -15.50
C TRP A 70 8.45 19.35 -15.25
N GLY A 71 8.82 19.64 -14.00
CA GLY A 71 9.39 20.93 -13.61
C GLY A 71 10.90 21.03 -13.88
N ARG A 72 11.56 21.94 -13.17
CA ARG A 72 13.01 22.12 -13.22
C ARG A 72 13.75 20.95 -12.57
N GLU A 73 14.65 20.31 -13.31
CA GLU A 73 15.52 19.25 -12.78
C GLU A 73 16.53 19.80 -11.77
N GLU A 74 16.76 19.03 -10.69
CA GLU A 74 17.87 19.20 -9.75
C GLU A 74 18.79 17.99 -9.86
N ILE A 75 20.05 18.20 -10.24
CA ILE A 75 20.97 17.12 -10.58
C ILE A 75 22.08 17.03 -9.55
N THR A 76 22.24 15.86 -8.94
CA THR A 76 23.38 15.52 -8.07
C THR A 76 24.33 14.59 -8.80
N TYR A 77 25.60 15.00 -8.95
CA TYR A 77 26.62 14.19 -9.63
C TYR A 77 27.37 13.23 -8.71
N LYS A 78 27.23 13.39 -7.39
CA LYS A 78 27.72 12.40 -6.42
C LYS A 78 26.90 11.12 -6.55
N MET A 79 27.52 10.04 -7.00
CA MET A 79 26.87 8.75 -7.22
C MET A 79 27.21 7.77 -6.08
N PRO A 80 26.31 7.56 -5.10
CA PRO A 80 26.52 6.65 -3.98
C PRO A 80 26.11 5.19 -4.28
N PHE A 81 25.54 4.94 -5.46
CA PHE A 81 25.07 3.62 -5.89
C PHE A 81 26.10 2.97 -6.80
N GLU A 82 26.33 1.68 -6.58
CA GLU A 82 27.20 0.85 -7.40
C GLU A 82 26.41 -0.33 -7.96
N LYS A 83 26.68 -0.65 -9.23
CA LYS A 83 26.15 -1.85 -9.90
C LYS A 83 26.59 -3.12 -9.17
N GLY A 84 25.69 -4.08 -9.00
CA GLY A 84 25.90 -5.32 -8.27
C GLY A 84 25.90 -5.19 -6.74
N LYS A 85 25.88 -3.97 -6.19
CA LYS A 85 26.00 -3.72 -4.75
C LYS A 85 24.67 -3.43 -4.08
N PRO A 86 24.51 -3.83 -2.79
CA PRO A 86 23.37 -3.41 -2.00
C PRO A 86 23.47 -1.92 -1.65
N PHE A 87 22.31 -1.32 -1.36
CA PHE A 87 22.20 0.04 -0.86
C PHE A 87 21.13 0.14 0.23
N GLU A 88 21.21 1.22 0.99
CA GLU A 88 20.18 1.74 1.88
C GLU A 88 19.90 3.19 1.46
N ILE A 89 18.64 3.50 1.14
CA ILE A 89 18.14 4.88 0.98
C ILE A 89 17.32 5.20 2.21
N VAL A 90 17.54 6.36 2.83
CA VAL A 90 16.69 6.92 3.88
C VAL A 90 16.19 8.27 3.38
N ILE A 91 14.88 8.38 3.18
CA ILE A 91 14.18 9.62 2.86
C ILE A 91 13.52 10.11 4.14
N MET A 92 14.07 11.16 4.75
CA MET A 92 13.48 11.83 5.90
C MET A 92 12.54 12.93 5.43
N ILE A 93 11.32 12.91 5.95
CA ILE A 93 10.30 13.90 5.66
C ILE A 93 10.50 15.06 6.62
N LEU A 94 10.85 16.24 6.11
CA LEU A 94 10.89 17.48 6.89
C LEU A 94 9.69 18.37 6.52
N ARG A 95 9.48 19.44 7.28
CA ARG A 95 8.36 20.36 7.07
C ARG A 95 8.34 21.01 5.68
N ASP A 96 9.52 21.31 5.15
CA ASP A 96 9.69 22.09 3.92
C ASP A 96 10.46 21.34 2.81
N LYS A 97 11.03 20.17 3.11
CA LYS A 97 11.86 19.42 2.16
C LYS A 97 11.91 17.92 2.49
N PHE A 98 12.36 17.12 1.52
CA PHE A 98 12.88 15.78 1.73
C PHE A 98 14.39 15.85 1.97
N GLN A 99 14.89 15.07 2.93
CA GLN A 99 16.32 14.86 3.13
C GLN A 99 16.67 13.43 2.79
N VAL A 100 17.60 13.23 1.85
CA VAL A 100 18.00 11.90 1.39
C VAL A 100 19.40 11.57 1.87
N THR A 101 19.52 10.41 2.52
CA THR A 101 20.76 9.77 2.94
C THR A 101 20.89 8.45 2.20
N VAL A 102 22.09 8.13 1.69
CA VAL A 102 22.36 6.83 1.08
C VAL A 102 23.58 6.20 1.76
N ASN A 103 23.45 4.95 2.20
CA ASN A 103 24.51 4.22 2.90
C ASN A 103 25.10 5.04 4.06
N LYS A 104 24.21 5.56 4.92
CA LYS A 104 24.53 6.39 6.10
C LYS A 104 25.23 7.72 5.81
N LYS A 105 25.37 8.11 4.54
CA LYS A 105 25.97 9.40 4.14
C LYS A 105 24.90 10.31 3.55
N HIS A 106 24.86 11.54 4.03
CA HIS A 106 24.01 12.57 3.44
C HIS A 106 24.31 12.70 1.94
N LEU A 107 23.25 12.78 1.15
CA LEU A 107 23.32 12.86 -0.30
C LEU A 107 22.77 14.19 -0.82
N LEU A 108 21.49 14.49 -0.55
CA LEU A 108 20.82 15.67 -1.09
C LEU A 108 19.62 16.11 -0.24
N LEU A 109 19.15 17.32 -0.51
CA LEU A 109 17.89 17.89 -0.04
C LEU A 109 17.02 18.21 -1.24
N TYR A 110 15.70 18.10 -1.10
CA TYR A 110 14.74 18.45 -2.16
C TYR A 110 13.53 19.18 -1.56
N ASN A 111 13.35 20.47 -1.85
CA ASN A 111 12.24 21.23 -1.29
C ASN A 111 10.89 20.75 -1.83
N HIS A 112 9.87 20.76 -0.97
CA HIS A 112 8.51 20.38 -1.36
C HIS A 112 7.98 21.35 -2.43
N ARG A 113 7.61 20.81 -3.60
CA ARG A 113 6.94 21.57 -4.68
C ARG A 113 5.44 21.30 -4.74
N ILE A 114 5.02 20.13 -4.25
CA ILE A 114 3.62 19.77 -4.01
C ILE A 114 3.41 19.67 -2.49
N ASN A 115 2.21 20.00 -2.02
CA ASN A 115 1.86 19.85 -0.60
C ASN A 115 2.04 18.38 -0.17
N LEU A 116 2.76 18.18 0.94
CA LEU A 116 3.09 16.89 1.53
C LEU A 116 1.85 16.02 1.78
N GLU A 117 0.74 16.65 2.19
CA GLU A 117 -0.54 15.97 2.50
C GLU A 117 -1.17 15.27 1.30
N LYS A 118 -0.77 15.63 0.07
CA LYS A 118 -1.28 15.00 -1.15
C LYS A 118 -0.55 13.70 -1.51
N ILE A 119 0.57 13.42 -0.84
CA ILE A 119 1.40 12.27 -1.14
C ILE A 119 0.88 11.07 -0.38
N ASP A 120 0.40 10.08 -1.12
CA ASP A 120 -0.20 8.86 -0.57
C ASP A 120 0.33 7.59 -1.23
N THR A 121 1.26 7.71 -2.19
CA THR A 121 1.68 6.57 -3.01
C THR A 121 3.19 6.58 -3.22
N LEU A 122 3.83 5.42 -3.01
CA LEU A 122 5.23 5.14 -3.32
C LEU A 122 5.31 4.29 -4.59
N GLY A 123 5.87 4.86 -5.65
CA GLY A 123 6.23 4.15 -6.87
C GLY A 123 7.73 3.84 -6.93
N ILE A 124 8.10 2.63 -7.32
CA ILE A 124 9.49 2.27 -7.65
C ILE A 124 9.50 1.64 -9.03
N TYR A 125 10.38 2.12 -9.92
CA TYR A 125 10.43 1.69 -11.32
C TYR A 125 11.87 1.55 -11.83
N GLY A 126 12.03 0.85 -12.94
CA GLY A 126 13.33 0.65 -13.60
C GLY A 126 14.13 -0.54 -13.04
N LYS A 127 15.42 -0.57 -13.35
CA LYS A 127 16.31 -1.70 -13.06
C LYS A 127 16.85 -1.62 -11.63
N VAL A 128 16.08 -2.14 -10.69
CA VAL A 128 16.46 -2.25 -9.27
C VAL A 128 15.80 -3.48 -8.63
N LYS A 129 16.49 -4.10 -7.68
CA LYS A 129 15.91 -5.14 -6.81
C LYS A 129 15.68 -4.53 -5.44
N ILE A 130 14.44 -4.53 -4.96
CA ILE A 130 14.09 -4.03 -3.64
C ILE A 130 14.02 -5.20 -2.67
N LYS A 131 14.67 -5.05 -1.51
CA LYS A 131 14.69 -6.02 -0.43
C LYS A 131 13.62 -5.68 0.61
N THR A 132 13.64 -4.45 1.12
CA THR A 132 12.63 -3.95 2.07
C THR A 132 12.28 -2.49 1.79
N ILE A 133 11.09 -2.10 2.21
CA ILE A 133 10.60 -0.73 2.28
C ILE A 133 9.99 -0.60 3.67
N ASP A 134 10.55 0.27 4.49
CA ASP A 134 10.16 0.44 5.89
C ASP A 134 9.75 1.90 6.11
N PHE A 135 8.62 2.11 6.80
CA PHE A 135 8.15 3.42 7.21
C PHE A 135 8.36 3.56 8.72
N VAL A 136 9.11 4.57 9.16
CA VAL A 136 9.48 4.76 10.57
C VAL A 136 8.91 6.09 11.07
N CYS A 137 8.03 6.03 12.07
CA CYS A 137 7.48 7.20 12.75
C CYS A 137 8.24 7.47 14.05
N ASN A 138 8.77 8.69 14.20
CA ASN A 138 9.33 9.16 15.47
C ASN A 138 8.23 9.81 16.31
N SER A 139 7.39 9.03 16.99
CA SER A 139 6.50 9.58 18.03
C SER A 139 7.31 9.90 19.29
N LEU A 140 7.52 11.20 19.55
CA LEU A 140 8.05 11.68 20.82
C LEU A 140 6.89 12.05 21.76
N GLN A 141 6.61 11.17 22.73
CA GLN A 141 6.04 11.40 24.09
C GLN A 141 5.61 10.02 24.64
N GLY A 142 6.05 9.45 25.76
CA GLY A 142 7.06 9.76 26.77
C GLY A 142 6.89 8.75 27.93
N SER A 143 7.91 7.93 28.24
CA SER A 143 8.27 7.38 29.57
C SER A 143 9.46 6.42 29.43
N GLN A 144 10.37 6.47 30.42
CA GLN A 144 11.73 5.90 30.53
C GLN A 144 11.90 4.36 30.30
N PRO A 145 13.14 3.85 30.17
CA PRO A 145 13.50 2.74 29.31
C PRO A 145 13.32 1.39 29.99
N SER A 146 12.55 0.52 29.36
CA SER A 146 12.57 -0.91 29.64
C SER A 146 12.51 -1.67 28.33
N SER A 147 13.63 -2.31 27.99
CA SER A 147 13.83 -3.28 26.90
C SER A 147 13.29 -2.88 25.52
N LEU A 148 14.23 -2.67 24.58
CA LEU A 148 13.98 -2.75 23.14
C LEU A 148 13.04 -3.92 22.82
N GLY A 149 11.77 -3.62 22.63
CA GLY A 149 10.75 -4.51 22.08
C GLY A 149 11.05 -4.71 20.61
N VAL A 150 11.98 -5.61 20.35
CA VAL A 150 12.37 -6.08 19.03
C VAL A 150 11.17 -6.72 18.34
N THR A 151 10.61 -6.08 17.32
CA THR A 151 9.84 -6.81 16.31
C THR A 151 10.80 -7.30 15.24
N LYS A 152 11.58 -8.33 15.59
CA LYS A 152 12.31 -9.18 14.65
C LYS A 152 11.28 -9.86 13.78
N ILE A 153 11.17 -9.46 12.51
CA ILE A 153 10.78 -10.42 11.47
C ILE A 153 12.11 -11.06 11.03
N ASN A 154 12.54 -12.06 11.79
CA ASN A 154 13.46 -13.07 11.27
C ASN A 154 12.81 -13.63 10.00
N THR A 155 13.58 -13.90 8.94
CA THR A 155 13.13 -14.82 7.88
C THR A 155 13.18 -16.27 8.34
N GLU A 156 12.66 -16.50 9.55
CA GLU A 156 11.97 -17.74 9.94
C GLU A 156 10.52 -17.46 10.39
N ASN A 157 10.06 -16.20 10.40
CA ASN A 157 8.68 -15.81 10.64
C ASN A 157 8.35 -14.53 9.88
N VAL A 158 8.35 -14.58 8.53
CA VAL A 158 7.34 -13.78 7.79
C VAL A 158 6.03 -14.08 8.53
N ARG A 159 5.29 -13.08 9.00
CA ARG A 159 3.89 -13.34 9.38
C ARG A 159 3.18 -13.69 8.08
N THR A 160 3.31 -14.93 7.65
CA THR A 160 2.50 -15.51 6.61
C THR A 160 1.12 -15.55 7.23
N PHE A 161 0.26 -14.64 6.78
CA PHE A 161 -1.14 -14.74 7.11
C PHE A 161 -1.64 -16.00 6.40
N ALA A 162 -1.74 -17.10 7.16
CA ALA A 162 -2.27 -18.33 6.65
C ALA A 162 -3.71 -18.07 6.20
N VAL A 163 -4.06 -18.56 5.01
CA VAL A 163 -5.42 -18.53 4.48
C VAL A 163 -6.00 -19.93 4.65
N PRO A 164 -7.14 -20.11 5.35
CA PRO A 164 -8.07 -19.07 5.81
C PRO A 164 -7.53 -18.23 6.97
N TYR A 165 -7.73 -16.92 6.88
CA TYR A 165 -7.36 -15.93 7.89
C TYR A 165 -8.61 -15.44 8.61
N VAL A 166 -8.52 -15.30 9.93
CA VAL A 166 -9.54 -14.67 10.79
C VAL A 166 -8.83 -13.67 11.69
N GLY A 167 -9.19 -12.40 11.58
CA GLY A 167 -8.61 -11.30 12.34
C GLY A 167 -9.67 -10.48 13.06
N LYS A 168 -9.34 -9.97 14.25
CA LYS A 168 -10.13 -8.93 14.91
C LYS A 168 -9.74 -7.57 14.36
N LEU A 169 -10.72 -6.70 14.15
CA LEU A 169 -10.49 -5.30 13.85
C LEU A 169 -10.03 -4.56 15.11
N ASP A 170 -9.15 -3.58 14.93
CA ASP A 170 -8.57 -2.80 16.05
C ASP A 170 -9.64 -2.01 16.80
N THR A 171 -10.66 -1.55 16.08
CA THR A 171 -11.87 -0.99 16.66
C THR A 171 -13.09 -1.55 15.93
N ALA A 172 -14.22 -1.59 16.64
CA ALA A 172 -15.51 -1.88 16.02
C ALA A 172 -15.82 -0.88 14.90
N LEU A 173 -16.45 -1.35 13.83
CA LEU A 173 -16.78 -0.48 12.70
C LEU A 173 -17.76 0.63 13.09
N ARG A 174 -17.48 1.80 12.56
CA ARG A 174 -18.32 3.00 12.59
C ARG A 174 -18.09 3.77 11.29
N PRO A 175 -18.99 4.70 10.92
CA PRO A 175 -18.76 5.57 9.77
C PRO A 175 -17.40 6.29 9.89
N GLY A 176 -16.62 6.25 8.81
CA GLY A 176 -15.25 6.76 8.74
C GLY A 176 -14.16 5.69 8.90
N CYS A 177 -14.49 4.50 9.44
CA CYS A 177 -13.51 3.42 9.57
C CYS A 177 -13.10 2.86 8.20
N THR A 178 -11.82 2.48 8.10
CA THR A 178 -11.23 1.89 6.90
C THR A 178 -10.57 0.57 7.23
N ILE A 179 -10.79 -0.43 6.38
CA ILE A 179 -10.08 -1.71 6.42
C ILE A 179 -9.26 -1.85 5.14
N ALA A 180 -7.98 -2.14 5.27
CA ALA A 180 -7.08 -2.41 4.15
C ALA A 180 -6.60 -3.86 4.19
N ILE A 181 -6.72 -4.55 3.05
CA ILE A 181 -6.32 -5.94 2.87
C ILE A 181 -5.38 -6.00 1.67
N LYS A 182 -4.15 -6.46 1.91
CA LYS A 182 -3.13 -6.61 0.86
C LYS A 182 -2.87 -8.07 0.62
N GLY A 183 -2.80 -8.47 -0.65
CA GLY A 183 -2.53 -9.84 -1.01
C GLY A 183 -2.05 -10.00 -2.44
N GLU A 184 -1.73 -11.22 -2.81
CA GLU A 184 -1.50 -11.63 -4.19
C GLU A 184 -2.54 -12.69 -4.55
N VAL A 185 -3.23 -12.53 -5.67
CA VAL A 185 -4.11 -13.58 -6.20
C VAL A 185 -3.24 -14.76 -6.63
N ASN A 186 -3.61 -15.99 -6.25
CA ASN A 186 -2.84 -17.17 -6.64
C ASN A 186 -2.71 -17.27 -8.18
N LYS A 187 -1.67 -17.97 -8.66
CA LYS A 187 -1.41 -18.13 -10.11
C LYS A 187 -2.52 -18.88 -10.87
N ASN A 188 -3.30 -19.73 -10.19
CA ASN A 188 -4.39 -20.51 -10.77
C ASN A 188 -5.69 -20.37 -9.95
N PRO A 189 -6.28 -19.16 -9.85
CA PRO A 189 -7.37 -18.88 -8.92
C PRO A 189 -8.73 -19.28 -9.51
N LYS A 190 -9.58 -19.91 -8.68
CA LYS A 190 -11.01 -20.00 -8.92
C LYS A 190 -11.71 -18.77 -8.32
N SER A 191 -11.52 -18.54 -7.03
CA SER A 191 -12.13 -17.43 -6.29
C SER A 191 -11.51 -17.26 -4.91
N PHE A 192 -11.72 -16.09 -4.31
CA PHE A 192 -11.44 -15.86 -2.89
C PHE A 192 -12.58 -15.06 -2.26
N THR A 193 -12.61 -15.00 -0.93
CA THR A 193 -13.63 -14.24 -0.17
C THR A 193 -12.98 -13.35 0.87
N ILE A 194 -13.62 -12.22 1.12
CA ILE A 194 -13.33 -11.31 2.22
C ILE A 194 -14.67 -11.02 2.89
N ASP A 195 -14.79 -11.41 4.15
CA ASP A 195 -16.02 -11.34 4.91
C ASP A 195 -15.83 -10.42 6.12
N LEU A 196 -16.77 -9.49 6.33
CA LEU A 196 -16.88 -8.71 7.56
C LEU A 196 -18.05 -9.22 8.36
N ARG A 197 -17.80 -9.61 9.61
CA ARG A 197 -18.83 -10.21 10.46
C ARG A 197 -18.72 -9.81 11.94
N PRO A 198 -19.82 -9.89 12.69
CA PRO A 198 -19.76 -9.81 14.13
C PRO A 198 -19.20 -11.09 14.76
N SER A 199 -18.50 -10.94 15.89
CA SER A 199 -17.90 -12.08 16.61
C SER A 199 -18.92 -12.95 17.35
N ASP A 200 -20.10 -12.42 17.65
CA ASP A 200 -21.14 -13.04 18.48
C ASP A 200 -22.28 -13.70 17.66
N SER A 201 -22.21 -13.68 16.32
CA SER A 201 -23.18 -14.36 15.46
C SER A 201 -22.53 -15.03 14.24
N LYS A 202 -23.34 -15.79 13.49
CA LYS A 202 -22.96 -16.40 12.20
C LYS A 202 -23.23 -15.48 11.01
N ASP A 203 -23.79 -14.29 11.27
CA ASP A 203 -24.12 -13.36 10.20
C ASP A 203 -22.84 -12.88 9.50
N ILE A 204 -22.95 -12.57 8.21
CA ILE A 204 -21.91 -11.91 7.42
C ILE A 204 -22.52 -10.61 6.93
N ALA A 205 -22.03 -9.49 7.48
CA ALA A 205 -22.53 -8.15 7.18
C ALA A 205 -22.10 -7.69 5.77
N LEU A 206 -20.91 -8.09 5.33
CA LEU A 206 -20.43 -7.87 3.98
C LEU A 206 -19.62 -9.09 3.55
N HIS A 207 -20.08 -9.76 2.50
CA HIS A 207 -19.36 -10.83 1.80
C HIS A 207 -18.87 -10.29 0.46
N LEU A 208 -17.56 -10.22 0.26
CA LEU A 208 -16.94 -9.88 -1.02
C LEU A 208 -16.35 -11.14 -1.65
N ASN A 209 -16.80 -11.53 -2.83
CA ASN A 209 -16.37 -12.75 -3.50
C ASN A 209 -15.97 -12.53 -4.96
N PRO A 210 -14.70 -12.15 -5.22
CA PRO A 210 -14.13 -12.18 -6.56
C PRO A 210 -14.03 -13.62 -7.09
N ARG A 211 -14.87 -13.95 -8.08
CA ARG A 211 -14.83 -15.22 -8.80
C ARG A 211 -13.93 -15.08 -10.02
N VAL A 212 -12.62 -15.07 -9.78
CA VAL A 212 -11.57 -14.74 -10.78
C VAL A 212 -11.73 -15.53 -12.08
N LYS A 213 -11.98 -16.85 -12.02
CA LYS A 213 -12.17 -17.68 -13.22
C LYS A 213 -13.39 -17.25 -14.06
N LYS A 214 -14.46 -16.80 -13.42
CA LYS A 214 -15.70 -16.34 -14.08
C LYS A 214 -15.70 -14.83 -14.39
N LYS A 215 -14.70 -14.08 -13.90
CA LYS A 215 -14.62 -12.61 -13.96
C LYS A 215 -15.88 -11.90 -13.44
N VAL A 216 -16.43 -12.40 -12.33
CA VAL A 216 -17.58 -11.80 -11.65
C VAL A 216 -17.18 -11.44 -10.23
N PHE A 217 -17.49 -10.21 -9.79
CA PHE A 217 -17.28 -9.78 -8.42
C PHE A 217 -18.62 -9.76 -7.69
N VAL A 218 -18.90 -10.82 -6.93
CA VAL A 218 -20.12 -10.93 -6.14
C VAL A 218 -19.97 -10.21 -4.81
N ARG A 219 -21.02 -9.51 -4.38
CA ARG A 219 -21.17 -9.02 -3.02
C ARG A 219 -22.55 -9.36 -2.45
N ASN A 220 -22.60 -9.73 -1.18
CA ASN A 220 -23.85 -10.13 -0.51
C ASN A 220 -23.75 -9.99 1.02
N SER A 221 -24.82 -10.33 1.73
CA SER A 221 -24.86 -10.53 3.18
C SER A 221 -25.47 -11.90 3.48
N TYR A 222 -24.99 -12.56 4.51
CA TYR A 222 -25.60 -13.78 5.05
C TYR A 222 -26.24 -13.41 6.38
N LEU A 223 -27.56 -13.29 6.44
CA LEU A 223 -28.28 -12.81 7.62
C LEU A 223 -29.39 -13.79 7.98
N HIS A 224 -29.57 -14.07 9.26
CA HIS A 224 -30.62 -14.98 9.75
C HIS A 224 -30.56 -16.35 9.06
N ASP A 225 -29.36 -16.93 9.02
CA ASP A 225 -29.05 -18.23 8.41
C ASP A 225 -29.37 -18.34 6.90
N SER A 226 -29.44 -17.21 6.18
CA SER A 226 -29.72 -17.20 4.73
C SER A 226 -28.90 -16.18 3.96
N TRP A 227 -28.52 -16.51 2.72
CA TRP A 227 -27.94 -15.55 1.78
C TRP A 227 -29.02 -14.63 1.23
N GLY A 228 -28.73 -13.33 1.18
CA GLY A 228 -29.59 -12.36 0.50
C GLY A 228 -29.41 -12.39 -1.03
N GLU A 229 -29.91 -11.34 -1.69
CA GLU A 229 -29.72 -11.14 -3.12
C GLU A 229 -28.27 -10.76 -3.46
N GLU A 230 -27.65 -11.45 -4.43
CA GLU A 230 -26.30 -11.15 -4.91
C GLU A 230 -26.28 -9.87 -5.75
N GLU A 231 -25.38 -8.94 -5.42
CA GLU A 231 -25.03 -7.81 -6.28
C GLU A 231 -23.73 -8.11 -7.04
N LYS A 232 -23.69 -7.80 -8.34
CA LYS A 232 -22.58 -8.20 -9.24
C LYS A 232 -22.03 -7.07 -10.10
N GLU A 233 -22.71 -5.94 -10.09
CA GLU A 233 -22.41 -4.83 -10.99
C GLU A 233 -21.08 -4.17 -10.60
N VAL A 234 -20.15 -4.17 -11.55
CA VAL A 234 -18.87 -3.47 -11.53
C VAL A 234 -18.54 -3.05 -12.96
N ALA A 235 -17.95 -1.88 -13.16
CA ALA A 235 -17.60 -1.40 -14.50
C ALA A 235 -16.54 -2.29 -15.18
N ASN A 236 -15.55 -2.75 -14.41
CA ASN A 236 -14.51 -3.67 -14.86
C ASN A 236 -14.14 -4.64 -13.73
N PHE A 237 -13.86 -5.90 -14.07
CA PHE A 237 -13.40 -6.88 -13.08
C PHE A 237 -11.94 -6.61 -12.69
N PRO A 238 -11.62 -6.33 -11.40
CA PRO A 238 -10.33 -5.71 -11.03
C PRO A 238 -9.21 -6.70 -10.67
N PHE A 239 -9.45 -8.02 -10.76
CA PHE A 239 -8.47 -9.03 -10.34
C PHE A 239 -7.97 -9.89 -11.51
N SER A 240 -6.74 -10.39 -11.42
CA SER A 240 -6.15 -11.34 -12.36
C SER A 240 -5.24 -12.34 -11.65
N PRO A 241 -5.00 -13.54 -12.21
CA PRO A 241 -4.06 -14.51 -11.64
C PRO A 241 -2.66 -13.94 -11.43
N GLY A 242 -2.05 -14.17 -10.26
CA GLY A 242 -0.73 -13.65 -9.88
C GLY A 242 -0.67 -12.14 -9.63
N MET A 243 -1.83 -11.46 -9.61
CA MET A 243 -1.88 -10.01 -9.43
C MET A 243 -1.80 -9.66 -7.94
N TYR A 244 -0.90 -8.73 -7.59
CA TYR A 244 -0.97 -8.03 -6.32
C TYR A 244 -2.23 -7.16 -6.24
N PHE A 245 -2.89 -7.16 -5.08
CA PHE A 245 -3.99 -6.25 -4.80
C PHE A 245 -3.85 -5.60 -3.43
N GLU A 246 -4.28 -4.35 -3.36
CA GLU A 246 -4.69 -3.66 -2.15
C GLU A 246 -6.20 -3.40 -2.28
N LEU A 247 -6.97 -4.00 -1.39
CA LEU A 247 -8.41 -3.79 -1.28
C LEU A 247 -8.69 -2.92 -0.06
N ILE A 248 -9.36 -1.80 -0.28
CA ILE A 248 -9.79 -0.88 0.76
C ILE A 248 -11.31 -0.99 0.90
N ILE A 249 -11.80 -1.22 2.11
CA ILE A 249 -13.21 -1.13 2.49
C ILE A 249 -13.35 0.08 3.40
N PHE A 250 -14.01 1.12 2.90
CA PHE A 250 -14.39 2.29 3.67
C PHE A 250 -15.83 2.12 4.17
N CYS A 251 -16.04 2.21 5.48
CA CYS A 251 -17.35 2.19 6.09
C CYS A 251 -17.92 3.61 6.11
N ASP A 252 -18.90 3.89 5.26
CA ASP A 252 -19.64 5.16 5.27
C ASP A 252 -20.91 5.02 6.14
N ALA A 253 -21.67 6.11 6.30
CA ALA A 253 -22.88 6.15 7.11
C ALA A 253 -23.96 5.15 6.65
N TYR A 254 -24.07 4.91 5.34
CA TYR A 254 -25.17 4.14 4.75
C TYR A 254 -24.72 2.91 3.95
N GLU A 255 -23.44 2.84 3.61
CA GLU A 255 -22.89 1.80 2.72
C GLU A 255 -21.39 1.59 2.95
N PHE A 256 -20.88 0.47 2.44
CA PHE A 256 -19.46 0.26 2.25
C PHE A 256 -19.05 0.75 0.88
N LYS A 257 -17.92 1.44 0.80
CA LYS A 257 -17.25 1.82 -0.45
C LYS A 257 -15.99 0.98 -0.58
N VAL A 258 -15.83 0.30 -1.72
CA VAL A 258 -14.69 -0.58 -1.95
C VAL A 258 -13.85 -0.08 -3.11
N ALA A 259 -12.54 0.04 -2.88
CA ALA A 259 -11.55 0.41 -3.88
C ALA A 259 -10.48 -0.67 -4.00
N ILE A 260 -10.05 -0.96 -5.23
CA ILE A 260 -8.98 -1.92 -5.52
C ILE A 260 -7.83 -1.16 -6.18
N ASN A 261 -6.63 -1.24 -5.59
CA ASN A 261 -5.41 -0.60 -6.09
C ASN A 261 -5.60 0.91 -6.36
N GLY A 262 -6.29 1.60 -5.45
CA GLY A 262 -6.58 3.05 -5.53
C GLY A 262 -7.75 3.42 -6.43
N VAL A 263 -8.41 2.46 -7.09
CA VAL A 263 -9.56 2.72 -7.97
C VAL A 263 -10.85 2.30 -7.29
N HIS A 264 -11.76 3.26 -7.09
CA HIS A 264 -13.12 2.97 -6.62
C HIS A 264 -13.80 1.97 -7.56
N THR A 265 -14.34 0.89 -6.98
CA THR A 265 -14.84 -0.26 -7.74
C THR A 265 -16.33 -0.49 -7.54
N LEU A 266 -16.81 -0.35 -6.31
CA LEU A 266 -18.21 -0.63 -5.97
C LEU A 266 -18.64 0.00 -4.65
N GLU A 267 -19.96 0.06 -4.48
CA GLU A 267 -20.65 0.42 -3.25
C GLU A 267 -21.58 -0.74 -2.82
N TYR A 268 -21.82 -0.86 -1.51
CA TYR A 268 -22.71 -1.87 -0.94
C TYR A 268 -23.49 -1.32 0.23
N LYS A 269 -24.79 -1.11 0.06
CA LYS A 269 -25.66 -0.56 1.11
C LYS A 269 -25.69 -1.49 2.32
N HIS A 270 -25.61 -0.90 3.52
CA HIS A 270 -25.61 -1.65 4.77
C HIS A 270 -26.90 -2.46 4.90
N ARG A 271 -26.83 -3.80 4.80
CA ARG A 271 -27.97 -4.67 5.13
C ARG A 271 -27.98 -5.02 6.62
N PHE A 272 -26.80 -5.25 7.20
CA PHE A 272 -26.59 -5.33 8.64
C PHE A 272 -26.39 -3.93 9.22
N LYS A 273 -27.26 -3.51 10.16
CA LYS A 273 -27.30 -2.12 10.65
C LYS A 273 -26.49 -1.84 11.91
N GLN A 274 -26.16 -2.88 12.69
CA GLN A 274 -25.43 -2.76 13.96
C GLN A 274 -23.92 -2.72 13.69
N LEU A 275 -23.44 -1.67 13.01
CA LEU A 275 -22.05 -1.57 12.53
C LEU A 275 -21.02 -1.82 13.66
N GLU A 276 -21.33 -1.36 14.87
CA GLU A 276 -20.52 -1.52 16.07
C GLU A 276 -20.30 -2.97 16.50
N LYS A 277 -21.09 -3.92 15.99
CA LYS A 277 -20.87 -5.34 16.23
C LYS A 277 -19.89 -5.95 15.23
N ILE A 278 -19.70 -5.34 14.06
CA ILE A 278 -18.78 -5.86 13.04
C ILE A 278 -17.35 -5.62 13.50
N ASN A 279 -16.69 -6.71 13.90
CA ASN A 279 -15.38 -6.67 14.55
C ASN A 279 -14.44 -7.81 14.10
N ILE A 280 -14.88 -8.66 13.17
CA ILE A 280 -14.08 -9.72 12.56
C ILE A 280 -13.97 -9.48 11.06
N VAL A 281 -12.76 -9.69 10.54
CA VAL A 281 -12.47 -9.85 9.11
C VAL A 281 -11.99 -11.28 8.85
N GLU A 282 -12.60 -11.95 7.89
CA GLU A 282 -12.19 -13.28 7.44
C GLU A 282 -11.77 -13.23 5.97
N VAL A 283 -10.67 -13.88 5.63
CA VAL A 283 -10.18 -13.98 4.25
C VAL A 283 -9.94 -15.44 3.91
N MET A 284 -10.55 -15.92 2.82
CA MET A 284 -10.47 -17.33 2.42
C MET A 284 -10.26 -17.49 0.91
N GLY A 285 -9.83 -18.68 0.48
CA GLY A 285 -9.73 -19.05 -0.94
C GLY A 285 -8.38 -18.73 -1.58
N ASP A 286 -8.39 -18.47 -2.89
CA ASP A 286 -7.19 -18.54 -3.74
C ASP A 286 -6.33 -17.26 -3.73
N VAL A 287 -5.86 -16.85 -2.55
CA VAL A 287 -4.98 -15.69 -2.35
C VAL A 287 -3.84 -16.00 -1.38
N HIS A 288 -2.71 -15.33 -1.59
CA HIS A 288 -1.65 -15.19 -0.60
C HIS A 288 -1.85 -13.86 0.14
N LEU A 289 -2.22 -13.93 1.41
CA LEU A 289 -2.49 -12.74 2.22
C LEU A 289 -1.19 -12.15 2.76
N LEU A 290 -1.00 -10.85 2.55
CA LEU A 290 0.24 -10.12 2.89
C LEU A 290 0.06 -9.19 4.09
N ASP A 291 -1.09 -8.53 4.23
CA ASP A 291 -1.38 -7.61 5.33
C ASP A 291 -2.88 -7.42 5.51
N VAL A 292 -3.31 -7.16 6.75
CA VAL A 292 -4.66 -6.74 7.10
C VAL A 292 -4.56 -5.67 8.17
N LYS A 293 -5.13 -4.49 7.92
CA LYS A 293 -5.11 -3.33 8.84
C LYS A 293 -6.47 -2.68 8.91
N SER A 294 -6.78 -2.07 10.07
CA SER A 294 -7.97 -1.27 10.28
C SER A 294 -7.64 0.03 10.99
N TRP A 295 -8.35 1.12 10.70
CA TRP A 295 -8.25 2.40 11.41
C TRP A 295 -9.55 3.20 11.36
#